data_AF-A0A2H9MIF5-F1
#
_entry.id   AF-A0A2H9MIF5-F1
#
_cell.length_a   1.000
_cell.length_b   1.000
_cell.length_c   1.000
_cell.angle_alpha   90.00
_cell.angle_beta   90.00
_cell.angle_gamma   90.00
#
_symmetry.space_group_name_H-M   'P 1'
#
loop_
_entity.id
_entity.type
_entity.pdbx_description
1 polymer ?
#
loop_
_entity_poly.entity_id
_entity_poly.type
_entity_poly.pdbx_seq_one_letter_code
_entity_poly.pdbx_strand_id
1 'polypeptide(L)'
;MLDEKQKIINAMGQALYYTDHARIKMIERNITREDVRMVILHGIITRTEKEKNSTIKYKLRGRILDGRLLVVVCVIQNGCLIITTYEATVEETG
;
A
#
# COMPACT_ATOMS: atom_id res chain seq x y z
N MET A 1 15.28 5.27 15.91
CA MET A 1 14.62 4.15 15.20
C MET A 1 13.73 4.78 14.14
N LEU A 2 13.96 4.55 12.84
CA LEU A 2 13.11 5.15 11.79
C LEU A 2 11.69 4.59 11.90
N ASP A 3 10.71 5.49 11.91
CA ASP A 3 9.29 5.18 11.84
C ASP A 3 8.98 4.29 10.63
N GLU A 4 8.09 3.31 10.79
CA GLU A 4 7.78 2.33 9.73
C GLU A 4 7.27 3.02 8.46
N LYS A 5 6.49 4.11 8.61
CA LYS A 5 6.00 4.90 7.48
C LYS A 5 7.14 5.58 6.76
N GLN A 6 8.13 6.11 7.49
CA GLN A 6 9.31 6.71 6.87
C GLN A 6 10.11 5.69 6.05
N LYS A 7 10.21 4.44 6.49
CA LYS A 7 10.86 3.37 5.71
C LYS A 7 10.13 3.09 4.40
N ILE A 8 8.80 3.02 4.45
CA ILE A 8 7.96 2.77 3.26
C ILE A 8 8.09 3.94 2.27
N ILE A 9 8.04 5.18 2.76
CA ILE A 9 8.20 6.39 1.94
C ILE A 9 9.59 6.42 1.28
N ASN A 10 10.65 6.12 2.04
CA ASN A 10 12.00 6.04 1.49
C ASN A 10 12.12 4.96 0.40
N ALA A 11 11.55 3.78 0.63
CA ALA A 11 11.55 2.69 -0.35
C ALA A 11 10.78 3.04 -1.63
N MET A 12 9.63 3.72 -1.50
CA MET A 12 8.87 4.25 -2.63
C MET A 12 9.70 5.25 -3.45
N GLY A 13 10.50 6.09 -2.79
CA GLY A 13 11.39 7.03 -3.45
C GLY A 13 12.54 6.38 -4.23
N GLN A 14 12.91 5.15 -3.87
CA GLN A 14 13.91 4.37 -4.62
C GLN A 14 13.30 3.64 -5.81
N ALA A 15 12.30 2.78 -5.55
CA ALA A 15 11.59 2.05 -6.58
C ALA A 15 10.25 1.53 -6.07
N LEU A 16 9.24 1.65 -6.93
CA LEU A 16 7.89 1.15 -6.66
C LEU A 16 7.49 0.11 -7.71
N TYR A 17 7.30 -1.14 -7.27
CA TYR A 17 6.91 -2.25 -8.12
C TYR A 17 5.52 -2.75 -7.74
N TYR A 18 4.71 -3.03 -8.76
CA TYR A 18 3.40 -3.66 -8.62
C TYR A 18 3.49 -5.09 -9.13
N THR A 19 3.05 -6.06 -8.34
CA THR A 19 2.90 -7.45 -8.82
C THR A 19 1.79 -7.54 -9.85
N ASP A 20 1.73 -8.62 -10.63
CA ASP A 20 0.64 -8.82 -11.58
C ASP A 20 -0.71 -8.93 -10.89
N HIS A 21 -0.76 -9.58 -9.72
CA HIS A 21 -1.95 -9.61 -8.88
C HIS A 21 -2.40 -8.20 -8.49
N ALA A 22 -1.46 -7.33 -8.09
CA ALA A 22 -1.77 -5.93 -7.81
C ALA A 22 -2.23 -5.22 -9.08
N ARG A 23 -1.59 -5.40 -10.25
CA ARG A 23 -2.00 -4.72 -11.49
C ARG A 23 -3.42 -5.10 -11.93
N ILE A 24 -3.77 -6.38 -11.87
CA ILE A 24 -5.11 -6.88 -12.24
C ILE A 24 -6.19 -6.20 -11.40
N LYS A 25 -5.99 -6.14 -10.08
CA LYS A 25 -6.94 -5.45 -9.19
C LYS A 25 -7.09 -3.95 -9.51
N MET A 26 -6.13 -3.33 -10.22
CA MET A 26 -6.04 -1.86 -10.33
C MET A 26 -6.99 -1.48 -11.43
N ILE A 27 -6.89 -2.26 -12.49
CA ILE A 27 -7.79 -2.26 -13.63
C ILE A 27 -9.21 -2.60 -13.17
N GLU A 28 -9.41 -3.73 -12.47
CA GLU A 28 -10.75 -4.18 -12.03
C GLU A 28 -11.50 -3.15 -11.18
N ARG A 29 -10.77 -2.39 -10.34
CA ARG A 29 -11.37 -1.47 -9.36
C ARG A 29 -11.17 -0.01 -9.71
N ASN A 30 -10.65 0.31 -10.90
CA ASN A 30 -10.32 1.67 -11.31
C ASN A 30 -9.49 2.41 -10.24
N ILE A 31 -8.37 1.80 -9.83
CA ILE A 31 -7.41 2.35 -8.87
C ILE A 31 -6.17 2.77 -9.64
N THR A 32 -5.81 4.04 -9.48
CA THR A 32 -4.66 4.64 -10.16
C THR A 32 -3.40 4.48 -9.33
N ARG A 33 -2.24 4.74 -9.95
CA ARG A 33 -0.97 4.81 -9.20
C ARG A 33 -0.96 5.96 -8.20
N GLU A 34 -1.67 7.05 -8.51
CA GLU A 34 -1.79 8.21 -7.64
C GLU A 34 -2.59 7.89 -6.39
N ASP A 35 -3.67 7.12 -6.51
CA ASP A 35 -4.45 6.62 -5.37
C ASP A 35 -3.57 5.83 -4.39
N VAL A 36 -2.72 4.94 -4.92
CA VAL A 36 -1.77 4.16 -4.12
C VAL A 36 -0.72 5.07 -3.48
N ARG A 37 -0.19 6.06 -4.21
CA ARG A 37 0.78 7.03 -3.71
C ARG A 37 0.19 7.87 -2.57
N MET A 38 -1.04 8.33 -2.73
CA MET A 38 -1.80 9.06 -1.70
C MET A 38 -1.95 8.23 -0.44
N VAL A 39 -2.30 6.94 -0.54
CA VAL A 39 -2.38 6.05 0.62
C VAL A 39 -1.01 5.86 1.29
N ILE A 40 0.07 5.75 0.52
CA ILE A 40 1.42 5.61 1.11
C ILE A 40 1.82 6.89 1.88
N LEU A 41 1.57 8.07 1.30
CA LEU A 41 1.97 9.35 1.89
C LEU A 41 1.07 9.76 3.07
N HIS A 42 -0.24 9.64 2.90
CA HIS A 42 -1.22 10.21 3.82
C HIS A 42 -1.97 9.16 4.65
N GLY A 43 -1.97 7.90 4.22
CA GLY A 43 -2.62 6.82 4.94
C GLY A 43 -1.94 6.46 6.27
N ILE A 44 -2.59 5.56 6.99
CA ILE A 44 -2.14 5.02 8.27
C ILE A 44 -1.70 3.57 8.10
N ILE A 45 -0.62 3.18 8.78
CA ILE A 45 -0.24 1.78 8.88
C ILE A 45 -1.17 1.13 9.89
N THR A 46 -1.91 0.12 9.44
CA THR A 46 -2.92 -0.60 10.25
C THR A 46 -2.42 -1.94 10.74
N ARG A 47 -1.44 -2.54 10.05
CA ARG A 47 -0.87 -3.82 10.43
C ARG A 47 0.54 -3.98 9.89
N THR A 48 1.40 -4.56 10.72
CA THR A 48 2.74 -5.00 10.36
C THR A 48 2.85 -6.48 10.73
N GLU A 49 3.12 -7.34 9.75
CA GLU A 49 3.28 -8.78 9.95
C GLU A 49 4.68 -9.21 9.51
N LYS A 50 5.45 -9.82 10.42
CA LYS A 50 6.72 -10.44 10.09
C LYS A 50 6.49 -11.89 9.66
N GLU A 51 6.75 -12.19 8.40
CA GLU A 51 6.69 -13.55 7.89
C GLU A 51 7.92 -14.37 8.34
N LYS A 52 7.81 -15.70 8.26
CA LYS A 52 8.88 -16.64 8.69
C LYS A 52 10.22 -16.38 8.00
N ASN A 53 10.21 -15.78 6.81
CA ASN A 53 11.39 -15.48 6.00
C ASN A 53 12.01 -14.11 6.28
N SER A 54 11.67 -13.47 7.41
CA SER A 54 12.07 -12.09 7.76
C SER A 54 11.52 -10.99 6.85
N THR A 55 10.63 -11.31 5.91
CA THR A 55 9.87 -10.33 5.15
C THR A 55 8.85 -9.65 6.06
N ILE A 56 8.84 -8.32 6.06
CA ILE A 56 7.84 -7.53 6.78
C ILE A 56 6.78 -7.07 5.79
N LYS A 57 5.54 -7.45 6.06
CA LYS A 57 4.35 -7.08 5.30
C LYS A 57 3.64 -5.93 6.01
N TYR A 58 3.43 -4.84 5.29
CA TYR A 58 2.75 -3.66 5.77
C TYR A 58 1.37 -3.57 5.14
N LYS A 59 0.38 -3.18 5.94
CA LYS A 59 -0.98 -2.88 5.50
C LYS A 59 -1.28 -1.42 5.79
N LEU A 60 -1.40 -0.62 4.75
CA LEU A 60 -1.73 0.80 4.83
C LEU A 60 -3.19 1.01 4.46
N ARG A 61 -3.89 1.89 5.18
CA ARG A 61 -5.28 2.27 4.90
C ARG A 61 -5.34 3.78 4.70
N GLY A 62 -6.00 4.24 3.65
CA GLY A 62 -6.19 5.66 3.38
C GLY A 62 -7.40 5.91 2.49
N ARG A 63 -7.94 7.12 2.56
CA ARG A 63 -9.03 7.56 1.68
C ARG A 63 -8.45 8.13 0.40
N ILE A 64 -9.03 7.76 -0.73
CA ILE A 64 -8.64 8.27 -2.05
C ILE A 64 -9.61 9.36 -2.51
N LEU A 65 -9.30 10.02 -3.63
CA LEU A 65 -9.96 11.27 -4.04
C LEU A 65 -11.48 11.15 -4.22
N ASP A 66 -11.97 9.99 -4.63
CA ASP A 66 -13.40 9.72 -4.81
C ASP A 66 -14.13 9.31 -3.52
N GLY A 67 -13.47 9.42 -2.38
CA GLY A 67 -14.03 9.09 -1.07
C GLY A 67 -14.02 7.61 -0.72
N ARG A 68 -13.62 6.71 -1.65
CA ARG A 68 -13.41 5.29 -1.35
C ARG A 68 -12.25 5.11 -0.39
N LEU A 69 -12.33 4.05 0.39
CA LEU A 69 -11.26 3.61 1.25
C LEU A 69 -10.38 2.62 0.51
N LEU A 70 -9.09 2.90 0.41
CA LEU A 70 -8.11 2.02 -0.19
C LEU A 70 -7.18 1.42 0.87
N VAL A 71 -7.01 0.12 0.81
CA VAL A 71 -6.13 -0.66 1.68
C VAL A 71 -4.97 -1.22 0.86
N VAL A 72 -3.76 -0.72 1.03
CA VAL A 72 -2.56 -1.15 0.31
C VAL A 72 -1.76 -2.16 1.12
N VAL A 73 -1.38 -3.28 0.48
CA VAL A 73 -0.53 -4.31 1.07
C VAL A 73 0.80 -4.34 0.33
N CYS A 74 1.90 -4.17 1.08
CA CYS A 74 3.24 -4.08 0.51
C CYS A 74 4.31 -4.71 1.37
N VAL A 75 5.47 -4.95 0.77
CA VAL A 75 6.70 -5.39 1.43
C VAL A 75 7.86 -4.53 0.95
N ILE A 76 8.88 -4.37 1.80
CA ILE A 76 10.15 -3.73 1.40
C ILE A 76 11.17 -4.84 1.17
N GLN A 77 11.72 -4.93 -0.04
CA GLN A 77 12.72 -5.92 -0.42
C GLN A 77 13.87 -5.23 -1.14
N ASN A 78 15.10 -5.37 -0.62
CA ASN A 78 16.30 -4.73 -1.18
C ASN A 78 16.14 -3.21 -1.41
N GLY A 79 15.48 -2.51 -0.48
CA GLY A 79 15.19 -1.07 -0.59
C GLY A 79 14.02 -0.72 -1.53
N CYS A 80 13.51 -1.67 -2.30
CA CYS A 80 12.37 -1.46 -3.21
C CYS A 80 11.05 -1.74 -2.50
N LEU A 81 10.04 -0.91 -2.78
CA LEU A 81 8.67 -1.14 -2.31
C LEU A 81 7.91 -2.00 -3.32
N ILE A 82 7.47 -3.17 -2.89
CA ILE A 82 6.69 -4.11 -3.72
C ILE A 82 5.25 -4.12 -3.22
N ILE A 83 4.31 -3.73 -4.07
CA ILE A 83 2.88 -3.74 -3.82
C ILE A 83 2.31 -5.08 -4.29
N THR A 84 1.78 -5.86 -3.36
CA THR A 84 1.30 -7.21 -3.63
C THR A 84 -0.19 -7.24 -3.93
N THR A 85 -0.99 -6.42 -3.25
CA THR A 85 -2.45 -6.33 -3.44
C THR A 85 -3.02 -5.07 -2.77
N TYR A 86 -4.27 -4.74 -3.07
CA TYR A 86 -5.05 -3.75 -2.30
C TYR A 86 -6.55 -4.00 -2.45
N GLU A 87 -7.35 -3.27 -1.68
CA GLU A 87 -8.81 -3.35 -1.68
C GLU A 87 -9.42 -1.94 -1.62
N ALA A 88 -10.38 -1.65 -2.50
CA ALA A 88 -11.21 -0.45 -2.38
C ALA A 88 -12.59 -0.83 -1.85
N THR A 89 -13.02 -0.19 -0.76
CA THR A 89 -14.37 -0.31 -0.22
C THR A 89 -15.00 1.06 -0.10
N VAL A 90 -16.32 1.13 -0.25
CA VAL A 90 -17.08 2.31 0.20
C VAL A 90 -17.32 2.14 1.70
N GLU A 91 -17.05 3.18 2.49
CA GLU A 91 -17.58 3.22 3.85
C GLU A 91 -19.09 3.46 3.71
N GLU A 92 -19.89 2.44 4.04
CA GLU A 92 -21.30 2.63 4.30
C GLU A 92 -21.40 3.52 5.56
N THR A 93 -21.72 4.80 5.37
CA THR A 93 -22.20 5.65 6.45
C THR A 93 -23.51 5.07 6.95
N GLY A 94 -23.45 4.31 8.05
CA GLY A 94 -24.61 4.01 8.88
C GLY A 94 -25.11 5.26 9.60
#